data_AF-B8CK19-F1
#
_entry.id   AF-B8CK19-F1
#
_cell.length_a   1.000
_cell.length_b   1.000
_cell.length_c   1.000
_cell.angle_alpha   90.00
_cell.angle_beta   90.00
_cell.angle_gamma   90.00
#
_symmetry.space_group_name_H-M   'P 1'
#
loop_
_entity.id
_entity.type
_entity.pdbx_description
1 polymer ?
#
loop_
_entity_poly.entity_id
_entity_poly.type
_entity_poly.pdbx_seq_one_letter_code
_entity_poly.pdbx_strand_id
1 'polypeptide(L)'
;MIQTDMQEQLPITILADSRFSSSLKPLLTQLEIWINFQALKADWFGDEACILSFEFTLIRTIEEHALKASAASEKGAEASSGKGAAASSGKEWNVESGYAYSYDCDSLKTTAFIAVADLLEAGVGIEQGIKQRLVSVANSVGAEHGLLGMSL
;
A
#
# COMPACT_ATOMS: atom_id res chain seq x y z
N MET A 1 -35.33 -13.33 1.03
CA MET A 1 -34.53 -12.16 0.61
C MET A 1 -33.17 -12.28 1.27
N ILE A 2 -32.19 -12.84 0.55
CA ILE A 2 -30.79 -12.75 0.95
C ILE A 2 -30.21 -11.73 -0.01
N GLN A 3 -30.09 -10.49 0.46
CA GLN A 3 -29.38 -9.46 -0.28
C GLN A 3 -27.91 -9.77 -0.09
N THR A 4 -27.35 -10.55 -1.01
CA THR A 4 -25.92 -10.79 -1.12
C THR A 4 -25.30 -9.43 -1.44
N ASP A 5 -24.68 -8.81 -0.44
CA ASP A 5 -23.80 -7.66 -0.65
C ASP A 5 -22.55 -8.18 -1.37
N MET A 6 -22.68 -8.48 -2.67
CA MET A 6 -21.55 -8.74 -3.56
C MET A 6 -20.92 -7.40 -3.92
N GLN A 7 -20.45 -6.63 -2.92
CA GLN A 7 -19.32 -5.76 -3.20
C GLN A 7 -18.13 -6.69 -3.39
N GLU A 8 -17.88 -7.09 -4.64
CA GLU A 8 -16.59 -7.66 -5.02
C GLU A 8 -15.54 -6.64 -4.62
N GLN A 9 -14.85 -6.91 -3.51
CA GLN A 9 -13.78 -6.03 -3.04
C GLN A 9 -12.69 -6.07 -4.09
N LEU A 10 -12.38 -4.90 -4.65
CA LEU A 10 -11.34 -4.78 -5.63
C LEU A 10 -9.99 -5.17 -5.01
N PRO A 11 -9.09 -5.85 -5.74
CA PRO A 11 -7.81 -6.30 -5.21
C PRO A 11 -6.95 -5.15 -4.67
N ILE A 12 -7.13 -3.95 -5.22
CA ILE A 12 -6.45 -2.74 -4.74
C ILE A 12 -7.46 -1.88 -3.97
N THR A 13 -7.15 -1.55 -2.72
CA THR A 13 -7.97 -0.71 -1.84
C THR A 13 -7.21 0.50 -1.35
N ILE A 14 -7.92 1.61 -1.14
CA ILE A 14 -7.31 2.86 -0.66
C ILE A 14 -8.06 3.42 0.54
N LEU A 15 -7.32 3.55 1.64
CA LEU A 15 -7.75 4.08 2.92
C LEU A 15 -7.01 5.39 3.20
N ALA A 16 -7.49 6.11 4.21
CA ALA A 16 -6.77 7.22 4.79
C ALA A 16 -6.71 7.04 6.31
N ASP A 17 -5.64 7.54 6.91
CA ASP A 17 -5.53 7.57 8.37
C ASP A 17 -6.72 8.31 8.99
N SER A 18 -7.14 7.88 10.19
CA SER A 18 -8.28 8.44 10.92
C SER A 18 -8.23 9.96 11.16
N ARG A 19 -7.05 10.57 11.04
CA ARG A 19 -6.83 12.02 11.13
C ARG A 19 -7.26 12.79 9.89
N PHE A 20 -7.54 12.11 8.78
CA PHE A 20 -8.06 12.72 7.57
C PHE A 20 -9.57 12.93 7.65
N SER A 21 -10.04 14.03 7.06
CA SER A 21 -11.48 14.34 7.01
C SER A 21 -12.23 13.30 6.18
N SER A 22 -13.46 12.96 6.61
CA SER A 22 -14.38 12.13 5.83
C SER A 22 -14.73 12.73 4.46
N SER A 23 -14.50 14.02 4.26
CA SER A 23 -14.61 14.70 2.96
C SER A 23 -13.63 14.17 1.90
N LEU A 24 -12.59 13.41 2.30
CA LEU A 24 -11.65 12.77 1.36
C LEU A 24 -12.18 11.47 0.77
N LYS A 25 -13.24 10.87 1.34
CA LYS A 25 -13.81 9.60 0.85
C LYS A 25 -14.07 9.59 -0.66
N PRO A 26 -14.68 10.63 -1.28
CA PRO A 26 -14.87 10.65 -2.73
C PRO A 26 -13.56 10.55 -3.51
N LEU A 27 -12.50 11.23 -3.04
CA LEU A 27 -11.18 11.16 -3.67
C LEU A 27 -10.55 9.77 -3.51
N LEU A 28 -10.66 9.15 -2.32
CA LEU A 28 -10.16 7.79 -2.09
C LEU A 28 -10.84 6.79 -3.03
N THR A 29 -12.16 6.87 -3.17
CA THR A 29 -12.91 6.03 -4.11
C THR A 29 -12.49 6.27 -5.56
N GLN A 30 -12.26 7.52 -5.96
CA GLN A 30 -11.77 7.83 -7.31
C GLN A 30 -10.37 7.25 -7.56
N LEU A 31 -9.46 7.36 -6.60
CA LEU A 31 -8.12 6.79 -6.70
C LEU A 31 -8.16 5.27 -6.75
N GLU A 32 -9.04 4.63 -5.96
CA GLU A 32 -9.23 3.18 -5.92
C GLU A 32 -9.73 2.65 -7.26
N ILE A 33 -10.79 3.26 -7.80
CA ILE A 33 -11.30 2.90 -9.14
C ILE A 33 -10.21 3.09 -10.19
N TRP A 34 -9.50 4.22 -10.14
CA TRP A 34 -8.47 4.54 -11.12
C TRP A 34 -7.32 3.53 -11.11
N ILE A 35 -6.77 3.16 -9.94
CA ILE A 35 -5.62 2.24 -9.87
C ILE A 35 -6.02 0.82 -10.27
N ASN A 36 -7.21 0.35 -9.89
CA ASN A 36 -7.71 -0.95 -10.35
C ASN A 36 -7.92 -0.97 -11.87
N PHE A 37 -8.36 0.14 -12.46
CA PHE A 37 -8.46 0.25 -13.91
C PHE A 37 -7.08 0.23 -14.60
N GLN A 38 -6.04 0.81 -14.00
CA GLN A 38 -4.67 0.69 -14.53
C GLN A 38 -4.15 -0.74 -14.45
N ALA A 39 -4.38 -1.43 -13.33
CA ALA A 39 -4.02 -2.84 -13.16
C ALA A 39 -4.73 -3.71 -14.20
N LEU A 40 -6.03 -3.47 -14.43
CA LEU A 40 -6.80 -4.15 -15.46
C LEU A 40 -6.24 -3.89 -16.87
N LYS A 41 -5.89 -2.64 -17.19
CA LYS A 41 -5.25 -2.32 -18.48
C LYS A 41 -3.88 -2.99 -18.66
N ALA A 42 -3.19 -3.27 -17.57
CA ALA A 42 -1.91 -3.97 -17.54
C ALA A 42 -2.07 -5.50 -17.45
N ASP A 43 -3.30 -6.02 -17.55
CA ASP A 43 -3.64 -7.44 -17.50
C ASP A 43 -3.30 -8.15 -16.18
N TRP A 44 -3.26 -7.40 -15.06
CA TRP A 44 -2.90 -7.96 -13.74
C TRP A 44 -3.93 -8.94 -13.19
N PHE A 45 -5.16 -8.90 -13.69
CA PHE A 45 -6.25 -9.77 -13.26
C PHE A 45 -6.53 -10.90 -14.27
N GLY A 46 -5.66 -11.08 -15.27
CA GLY A 46 -5.80 -12.13 -16.28
C GLY A 46 -5.51 -13.54 -15.74
N ASP A 47 -4.69 -13.66 -14.70
CA ASP A 47 -4.39 -14.92 -14.01
C ASP A 47 -5.08 -14.97 -12.63
N GLU A 48 -6.19 -15.71 -12.57
CA GLU A 48 -6.95 -15.91 -11.33
C GLU A 48 -6.17 -16.69 -10.26
N ALA A 49 -5.07 -17.37 -10.62
CA ALA A 49 -4.21 -18.08 -9.66
C ALA A 49 -3.25 -17.14 -8.93
N CYS A 50 -3.01 -15.93 -9.44
CA CYS A 50 -2.03 -14.99 -8.90
C CYS A 50 -2.54 -13.54 -8.96
N ILE A 51 -3.49 -13.21 -8.07
CA ILE A 51 -4.01 -11.84 -7.93
C ILE A 51 -3.25 -11.12 -6.81
N LEU A 52 -2.43 -10.14 -7.18
CA LEU A 52 -1.79 -9.26 -6.21
C LEU A 52 -2.81 -8.30 -5.59
N SER A 53 -2.85 -8.29 -4.26
CA SER A 53 -3.72 -7.40 -3.49
C SER A 53 -2.93 -6.27 -2.86
N PHE A 54 -3.49 -5.07 -2.81
CA PHE A 54 -2.84 -3.88 -2.27
C PHE A 54 -3.78 -3.15 -1.32
N GLU A 55 -3.26 -2.81 -0.14
CA GLU A 55 -3.93 -1.98 0.85
C GLU A 55 -3.10 -0.71 1.05
N PHE A 56 -3.51 0.37 0.38
CA PHE A 56 -2.88 1.67 0.49
C PHE A 56 -3.53 2.48 1.60
N THR A 57 -2.71 3.13 2.43
CA THR A 57 -3.19 4.09 3.44
C THR A 57 -2.50 5.43 3.24
N LEU A 58 -3.29 6.47 2.97
CA LEU A 58 -2.80 7.85 2.96
C LEU A 58 -2.47 8.30 4.38
N ILE A 59 -1.24 8.76 4.59
CA ILE A 59 -0.73 9.29 5.86
C ILE A 59 -0.11 10.68 5.64
N ARG A 60 0.11 11.45 6.71
CA ARG A 60 0.74 12.78 6.55
C ARG A 60 2.20 12.64 6.17
N THR A 61 2.99 11.97 7.00
CA THR A 61 4.43 11.75 6.82
C THR A 61 4.78 10.30 7.11
N ILE A 62 5.81 9.76 6.46
CA ILE A 62 6.27 8.38 6.68
C ILE A 62 6.83 8.19 8.10
N GLU A 63 7.50 9.21 8.63
CA GLU A 63 8.14 9.19 9.96
C GLU A 63 7.15 8.85 11.09
N GLU A 64 5.89 9.29 10.96
CA GLU A 64 4.85 9.05 11.96
C GLU A 64 4.42 7.57 12.03
N HIS A 65 4.58 6.82 10.94
CA HIS A 65 4.22 5.40 10.86
C HIS A 65 5.43 4.46 10.92
N ALA A 66 6.63 4.92 10.53
CA ALA A 66 7.87 4.19 10.76
C ALA A 66 8.08 3.91 12.27
N LEU A 67 7.70 4.87 13.14
CA LEU A 67 7.72 4.71 14.60
C LEU A 67 6.70 3.67 15.13
N LYS A 68 5.57 3.48 14.44
CA LYS A 68 4.57 2.46 14.82
C LYS A 68 4.94 1.08 14.29
N ALA A 69 5.55 1.00 13.10
CA ALA A 69 6.06 -0.25 12.54
C ALA A 69 7.19 -0.83 13.41
N SER A 70 8.05 0.02 14.00
CA SER A 70 9.05 -0.42 14.98
C SER A 70 8.44 -0.77 16.35
N ALA A 71 7.42 -0.04 16.82
CA ALA A 71 6.79 -0.29 18.13
C ALA A 71 5.86 -1.52 18.16
N ALA A 72 5.30 -1.94 17.02
CA ALA A 72 4.50 -3.17 16.92
C ALA A 72 5.34 -4.45 17.09
N SER A 73 6.67 -4.34 17.00
CA SER A 73 7.62 -5.44 17.24
C SER A 73 7.92 -5.68 18.74
N GLU A 74 7.43 -4.84 19.67
CA GLU A 74 7.83 -4.89 21.08
C GLU A 74 6.79 -5.51 22.04
N LYS A 75 5.67 -6.05 21.54
CA LYS A 75 4.80 -6.92 22.36
C LYS A 75 5.22 -8.39 22.23
N GLY A 76 6.41 -8.69 22.72
CA GLY A 76 6.89 -10.07 22.86
C GLY A 76 8.40 -10.19 22.82
N ALA A 77 9.11 -9.64 23.80
CA ALA A 77 10.51 -9.98 24.03
C ALA A 77 10.79 -10.03 25.53
N GLU A 78 10.61 -11.22 26.11
CA GLU A 78 11.42 -11.64 27.26
C GLU A 78 12.69 -12.32 26.73
N ALA A 79 13.79 -12.07 27.43
CA ALA A 79 15.17 -12.11 26.97
C ALA A 79 15.68 -13.45 26.39
N SER A 80 16.61 -13.39 25.43
CA SER A 80 18.01 -13.75 25.71
C SER A 80 18.97 -13.38 24.57
N SER A 81 20.20 -13.10 24.99
CA SER A 81 21.38 -12.73 24.22
C SER A 81 21.83 -13.82 23.23
N GLY A 82 22.19 -13.44 22.01
CA GLY A 82 22.79 -14.37 21.04
C GLY A 82 23.18 -13.69 19.73
N LYS A 83 24.48 -13.49 19.53
CA LYS A 83 25.12 -12.99 18.31
C LYS A 83 25.10 -14.06 17.22
N GLY A 84 24.51 -13.79 16.07
CA GLY A 84 24.58 -14.64 14.88
C GLY A 84 23.46 -14.37 13.88
N ALA A 85 23.80 -14.25 12.60
CA ALA A 85 22.90 -13.98 11.50
C ALA A 85 21.67 -14.91 11.51
N ALA A 86 20.49 -14.33 11.66
CA ALA A 86 19.21 -14.99 11.50
C ALA A 86 18.32 -14.07 10.67
N ALA A 87 17.89 -14.55 9.51
CA ALA A 87 16.80 -13.98 8.74
C ALA A 87 15.62 -13.81 9.69
N SER A 88 15.42 -12.58 10.14
CA SER A 88 14.32 -12.26 11.04
C SER A 88 13.12 -12.05 10.13
N SER A 89 12.11 -12.92 10.24
CA SER A 89 10.77 -12.69 9.69
C SER A 89 10.07 -11.50 10.38
N GLY A 90 10.77 -10.36 10.50
CA GLY A 90 10.15 -9.06 10.62
C GLY A 90 9.74 -8.66 9.23
N LYS A 91 8.51 -8.17 9.05
CA LYS A 91 8.05 -7.60 7.78
C LYS A 91 9.09 -6.59 7.30
N GLU A 92 9.82 -6.92 6.24
CA GLU A 92 10.78 -6.01 5.64
C GLU A 92 9.97 -4.88 5.00
N TRP A 93 10.20 -3.67 5.49
CA TRP A 93 9.58 -2.46 4.97
C TRP A 93 10.54 -1.77 4.02
N ASN A 94 10.13 -1.63 2.76
CA ASN A 94 10.80 -0.79 1.80
C ASN A 94 10.35 0.65 2.03
N VAL A 95 11.30 1.55 2.29
CA VAL A 95 11.02 2.96 2.60
C VAL A 95 11.67 3.84 1.54
N GLU A 96 10.84 4.63 0.87
CA GLU A 96 11.24 5.54 -0.19
C GLU A 96 10.76 6.97 0.12
N SER A 97 11.26 7.94 -0.65
CA SER A 97 10.83 9.33 -0.49
C SER A 97 9.35 9.50 -0.85
N GLY A 98 8.50 9.51 0.18
CA GLY A 98 7.06 9.76 0.06
C GLY A 98 6.15 8.53 0.16
N TYR A 99 6.71 7.33 0.25
CA TYR A 99 5.94 6.11 0.49
C TYR A 99 6.75 5.04 1.20
N ALA A 100 6.07 4.09 1.83
CA ALA A 100 6.68 2.89 2.39
C ALA A 100 5.76 1.70 2.15
N TYR A 101 6.30 0.52 1.88
CA TYR A 101 5.48 -0.67 1.66
C TYR A 101 6.15 -1.93 2.18
N SER A 102 5.32 -2.93 2.48
CA SER A 102 5.75 -4.27 2.82
C SER A 102 4.88 -5.27 2.06
N TYR A 103 5.54 -6.19 1.35
CA TYR A 103 4.89 -7.23 0.58
C TYR A 103 4.94 -8.56 1.34
N ASP A 104 3.79 -9.22 1.44
CA ASP A 104 3.62 -10.51 2.06
C ASP A 104 3.34 -11.54 0.95
N CYS A 105 4.34 -12.36 0.64
CA CYS A 105 4.28 -13.32 -0.47
C CYS A 105 3.35 -14.51 -0.19
N ASP A 106 3.13 -14.88 1.08
CA ASP A 106 2.23 -15.97 1.46
C ASP A 106 0.77 -15.61 1.19
N SER A 107 0.41 -14.33 1.38
CA SER A 107 -0.95 -13.81 1.18
C SER A 107 -1.13 -13.01 -0.11
N LEU A 108 -0.06 -12.84 -0.90
CA LEU A 108 0.00 -11.96 -2.08
C LEU A 108 -0.50 -10.53 -1.78
N LYS A 109 -0.32 -10.07 -0.53
CA LYS A 109 -0.86 -8.79 -0.06
C LYS A 109 0.25 -7.80 0.22
N THR A 110 0.12 -6.61 -0.35
CA THR A 110 0.99 -5.47 -0.07
C THR A 110 0.28 -4.50 0.87
N THR A 111 0.90 -4.15 1.99
CA THR A 111 0.49 -3.01 2.81
C THR A 111 1.39 -1.84 2.50
N ALA A 112 0.81 -0.69 2.14
CA ALA A 112 1.56 0.48 1.74
C ALA A 112 1.04 1.77 2.38
N PHE A 113 1.97 2.65 2.75
CA PHE A 113 1.73 3.97 3.28
C PHE A 113 2.16 5.02 2.27
N ILE A 114 1.28 5.97 1.96
CA ILE A 114 1.56 7.07 1.03
C ILE A 114 1.54 8.37 1.81
N ALA A 115 2.69 9.03 1.95
CA ALA A 115 2.75 10.36 2.53
C ALA A 115 2.11 11.39 1.59
N VAL A 116 1.52 12.45 2.15
CA VAL A 116 0.94 13.55 1.36
C VAL A 116 1.32 14.94 1.85
N ALA A 117 2.01 15.06 2.99
CA ALA A 117 2.38 16.36 3.56
C ALA A 117 3.26 17.18 2.61
N ASP A 118 4.27 16.55 2.01
CA ASP A 118 5.18 17.21 1.08
C ASP A 118 4.48 17.60 -0.25
N LEU A 119 3.49 16.81 -0.67
CA LEU A 119 2.65 17.14 -1.84
C LEU A 119 1.77 18.37 -1.59
N LEU A 120 1.33 18.59 -0.35
CA LEU A 120 0.57 19.77 0.05
C LEU A 120 1.44 21.03 0.02
N GLU A 121 2.69 20.93 0.46
CA GLU A 121 3.65 22.04 0.46
C GLU A 121 4.07 22.46 -0.95
N ALA A 122 4.15 21.52 -1.89
CA ALA A 122 4.48 21.78 -3.30
C ALA A 122 3.39 22.55 -4.07
N GLY A 123 2.17 22.65 -3.54
CA GLY A 123 1.15 23.63 -3.97
C GLY A 123 0.37 23.34 -5.26
N VAL A 124 0.76 22.37 -6.10
CA VAL A 124 -0.05 21.96 -7.28
C VAL A 124 0.12 20.47 -7.57
N GLY A 125 -0.99 19.73 -7.66
CA GLY A 125 -0.99 18.36 -8.19
C GLY A 125 -0.97 17.23 -7.16
N ILE A 126 -1.57 17.40 -5.98
CA ILE A 126 -1.60 16.37 -4.92
C ILE A 126 -2.15 15.04 -5.43
N GLU A 127 -3.24 15.06 -6.21
CA GLU A 127 -3.81 13.83 -6.78
C GLU A 127 -2.81 13.12 -7.70
N GLN A 128 -2.13 13.86 -8.58
CA GLN A 128 -1.12 13.30 -9.47
C GLN A 128 0.08 12.75 -8.71
N GLY A 129 0.51 13.44 -7.65
CA GLY A 129 1.56 12.96 -6.75
C GLY A 129 1.17 11.68 -6.02
N ILE A 130 -0.08 11.58 -5.54
CA ILE A 130 -0.60 10.34 -4.92
C ILE A 130 -0.61 9.22 -5.97
N LYS A 131 -1.18 9.47 -7.16
CA LYS A 131 -1.21 8.50 -8.27
C LYS A 131 0.17 7.98 -8.62
N GLN A 132 1.17 8.86 -8.71
CA GLN A 132 2.57 8.50 -8.98
C GLN A 132 3.11 7.54 -7.92
N ARG A 133 2.84 7.81 -6.65
CA ARG A 133 3.31 6.96 -5.54
C ARG A 133 2.61 5.60 -5.52
N LEU A 134 1.29 5.56 -5.75
CA LEU A 134 0.53 4.32 -5.87
C LEU A 134 1.09 3.41 -6.96
N VAL A 135 1.30 3.97 -8.16
CA VAL A 135 1.87 3.24 -9.31
C VAL A 135 3.30 2.79 -9.03
N SER A 136 4.11 3.61 -8.33
CA SER A 136 5.50 3.25 -8.00
C SER A 136 5.55 2.02 -7.08
N VAL A 137 4.77 1.99 -6.01
CA VAL A 137 4.68 0.84 -5.10
C VAL A 137 4.22 -0.40 -5.85
N ALA A 138 3.11 -0.26 -6.58
CA ALA A 138 2.50 -1.39 -7.25
C ALA A 138 3.42 -1.95 -8.33
N ASN A 139 4.05 -1.11 -9.17
CA ASN A 139 5.00 -1.58 -10.17
C ASN A 139 6.24 -2.23 -9.56
N SER A 140 6.68 -1.79 -8.38
CA SER A 140 7.80 -2.41 -7.68
C SER A 140 7.48 -3.86 -7.32
N VAL A 141 6.30 -4.11 -6.72
CA VAL A 141 5.85 -5.47 -6.39
C VAL A 141 5.51 -6.26 -7.67
N GLY A 142 4.76 -5.67 -8.61
CA GLY A 142 4.35 -6.33 -9.85
C GLY A 142 5.52 -6.80 -10.71
N ALA A 143 6.64 -6.06 -10.72
CA ALA A 143 7.85 -6.44 -11.42
C ALA A 143 8.48 -7.74 -10.85
N GLU A 144 8.36 -7.99 -9.55
CA GLU A 144 8.84 -9.24 -8.91
C GLU A 144 8.06 -10.47 -9.43
N HIS A 145 6.83 -10.25 -9.90
CA HIS A 145 5.94 -11.27 -10.48
C HIS A 145 5.95 -11.27 -12.02
N GLY A 146 6.78 -10.44 -12.66
CA GLY A 146 6.84 -10.33 -14.12
C GLY A 146 5.61 -9.67 -14.76
N LEU A 147 4.82 -8.92 -13.99
CA LEU A 147 3.64 -8.21 -14.48
C LEU A 147 4.03 -6.95 -15.27
N LEU A 148 3.16 -6.54 -16.21
CA LEU A 148 3.34 -5.31 -16.97
C LEU A 148 3.21 -4.08 -16.07
N GLY A 149 4.06 -3.08 -16.28
CA GLY A 149 3.98 -1.83 -15.50
C GLY A 149 2.69 -1.05 -15.77
N MET A 150 2.04 -0.59 -14.71
CA MET A 150 0.95 0.38 -14.77
C MET A 150 1.46 1.77 -15.17
N SER A 151 0.61 2.54 -15.84
CA SER A 151 0.90 3.90 -16.30
C SER A 151 0.01 4.96 -15.63
N LEU A 152 0.49 6.20 -15.65
CA LEU A 152 -0.19 7.38 -15.12
C LEU A 152 -1.23 7.96 -16.08
#